data_AF-A0A8T7I7J4-F1
#
_entry.id   AF-A0A8T7I7J4-F1
#
_cell.length_a   1.000
_cell.length_b   1.000
_cell.length_c   1.000
_cell.angle_alpha   90.00
_cell.angle_beta   90.00
_cell.angle_gamma   90.00
#
_symmetry.space_group_name_H-M   'P 1'
#
loop_
_entity.id
_entity.type
_entity.pdbx_description
1 polymer ?
#
loop_
_entity_poly.entity_id
_entity_poly.type
_entity_poly.pdbx_seq_one_letter_code
_entity_poly.pdbx_strand_id
1 'polypeptide(L)'
;MDSGILIPITLFITVAAVLIVAIVLGHKSKASVQETIRQSIEQGHQITPELLAKLGSTHSPKVKDLRRGIVIFSLGLAAMAAGLIVNDPDATVGIMMIGVFPLFIGAGFLLVWKLNRYND
;
A
#
# COMPACT_ATOMS: atom_id res chain seq x y z
N MET A 1 -26.63 -22.50 -4.78
CA MET A 1 -25.17 -22.49 -4.98
C MET A 1 -24.56 -23.18 -3.78
N ASP A 2 -23.69 -24.15 -4.02
CA ASP A 2 -23.04 -24.90 -2.96
C ASP A 2 -22.17 -23.96 -2.10
N SER A 3 -22.23 -24.11 -0.78
CA SER A 3 -21.56 -23.21 0.17
C SER A 3 -20.05 -23.17 -0.06
N GLY A 4 -19.47 -24.25 -0.61
CA GLY A 4 -18.05 -24.34 -0.95
C GLY A 4 -17.58 -23.37 -2.05
N ILE A 5 -18.47 -22.93 -2.94
CA ILE A 5 -18.14 -22.00 -4.05
C ILE A 5 -18.28 -20.54 -3.60
N LEU A 6 -19.22 -20.26 -2.70
CA LEU A 6 -19.47 -18.90 -2.20
C LEU A 6 -18.32 -18.36 -1.36
N ILE A 7 -17.63 -19.22 -0.61
CA ILE A 7 -16.52 -18.85 0.27
C ILE A 7 -15.37 -18.16 -0.49
N PRO A 8 -14.75 -18.77 -1.53
CA PRO A 8 -13.66 -18.13 -2.26
C PRO A 8 -14.12 -16.86 -3.01
N ILE A 9 -15.31 -16.88 -3.61
CA ILE A 9 -15.85 -15.71 -4.34
C ILE A 9 -15.99 -14.49 -3.42
N THR A 10 -16.56 -14.70 -2.24
CA THR A 10 -16.78 -13.60 -1.27
C THR A 10 -15.45 -13.04 -0.76
N LEU A 11 -14.44 -13.89 -0.58
CA LEU A 11 -13.09 -13.47 -0.21
C LEU A 11 -12.46 -12.58 -1.30
N PHE A 12 -12.51 -12.99 -2.57
CA PHE A 12 -11.96 -12.20 -3.67
C PHE A 12 -12.69 -10.86 -3.85
N ILE A 13 -14.02 -10.82 -3.72
CA ILE A 13 -14.80 -9.58 -3.80
C ILE A 13 -14.39 -8.61 -2.69
N THR A 14 -14.24 -9.10 -1.46
CA THR A 14 -13.87 -8.27 -0.30
C THR A 14 -12.48 -7.66 -0.49
N VAL A 15 -11.50 -8.46 -0.92
CA VAL A 15 -10.14 -7.98 -1.23
C VAL A 15 -10.16 -6.94 -2.35
N ALA A 16 -10.89 -7.21 -3.44
CA ALA A 16 -11.03 -6.26 -4.55
C ALA A 16 -11.66 -4.93 -4.10
N ALA A 17 -12.71 -4.97 -3.29
CA ALA A 17 -13.36 -3.77 -2.75
C ALA A 17 -12.40 -2.94 -1.90
N VAL A 18 -11.64 -3.55 -0.99
CA VAL A 18 -10.64 -2.85 -0.15
C VAL A 18 -9.57 -2.19 -1.02
N LEU A 19 -9.06 -2.89 -2.04
CA LEU A 19 -8.06 -2.34 -2.94
C LEU A 19 -8.60 -1.15 -3.76
N ILE A 20 -9.81 -1.25 -4.29
CA ILE A 20 -10.45 -0.16 -5.04
C ILE A 20 -10.62 1.07 -4.14
N VAL A 21 -11.13 0.88 -2.91
CA VAL A 21 -11.30 1.99 -1.95
C VAL A 21 -9.95 2.64 -1.64
N ALA A 22 -8.90 1.86 -1.38
CA ALA A 22 -7.57 2.38 -1.10
C ALA A 22 -7.00 3.20 -2.28
N ILE A 23 -7.18 2.74 -3.52
CA ILE A 23 -6.74 3.45 -4.73
C ILE A 23 -7.53 4.76 -4.91
N VAL A 24 -8.85 4.71 -4.79
CA VAL A 24 -9.73 5.88 -4.96
C VAL A 24 -9.41 6.95 -3.90
N LEU A 25 -9.25 6.57 -2.64
CA LEU A 25 -8.87 7.50 -1.56
C LEU A 25 -7.48 8.10 -1.79
N GLY A 26 -6.53 7.29 -2.29
CA GLY A 26 -5.19 7.75 -2.65
C GLY A 26 -5.17 8.73 -3.83
N HIS A 27 -6.08 8.59 -4.80
CA HIS A 27 -6.22 9.52 -5.91
C HIS A 27 -6.91 10.83 -5.49
N LYS A 28 -7.96 10.73 -4.66
CA LYS A 28 -8.68 11.90 -4.16
C LYS A 28 -7.79 12.85 -3.36
N SER A 29 -6.91 12.34 -2.51
CA SER A 29 -6.01 13.19 -1.71
C SER A 29 -5.07 14.04 -2.59
N LYS A 30 -4.49 13.45 -3.64
CA LYS A 30 -3.63 14.16 -4.59
C LYS A 30 -4.38 15.21 -5.40
N ALA A 31 -5.59 14.89 -5.85
CA ALA A 31 -6.42 15.81 -6.62
C ALA A 31 -6.87 17.00 -5.78
N SER A 32 -7.28 16.78 -4.51
CA SER A 32 -7.71 17.86 -3.62
C SER A 32 -6.62 18.88 -3.32
N VAL A 33 -5.37 18.44 -3.20
CA VAL A 33 -4.22 19.34 -2.97
C VAL A 33 -3.97 20.22 -4.19
N GLN A 34 -4.09 19.68 -5.41
CA GLN A 34 -3.92 20.46 -6.64
C GLN A 34 -5.03 21.49 -6.83
N GLU A 35 -6.25 21.16 -6.43
CA GLU A 35 -7.40 22.06 -6.52
C GLU A 35 -7.27 23.25 -5.57
N THR A 36 -6.84 23.02 -4.32
CA THR A 36 -6.58 24.12 -3.36
C THR A 36 -5.45 25.04 -3.85
N ILE A 37 -4.41 24.49 -4.48
CA ILE A 37 -3.33 25.30 -5.07
C ILE A 37 -3.88 26.19 -6.18
N ARG A 38 -4.69 25.64 -7.10
CA ARG A 38 -5.30 26.43 -8.18
C ARG A 38 -6.19 27.55 -7.66
N GLN A 39 -7.03 27.26 -6.66
CA GLN A 39 -7.89 28.27 -6.03
C GLN A 39 -7.07 29.36 -5.32
N SER A 40 -5.94 29.02 -4.70
CA SER A 40 -5.05 30.01 -4.07
C SER A 40 -4.27 30.87 -5.07
N ILE A 41 -3.98 30.36 -6.28
CA ILE A 41 -3.36 31.13 -7.39
C ILE A 41 -4.37 32.13 -7.97
N GLU A 42 -5.60 31.70 -8.20
CA GLU A 42 -6.67 32.53 -8.77
C GLU A 42 -7.09 33.69 -7.83
N GLN A 43 -6.91 33.53 -6.52
CA GLN A 43 -7.17 34.58 -5.51
C GLN A 43 -6.04 35.61 -5.37
N GLY A 44 -5.02 35.59 -6.23
CA GLY A 44 -3.98 36.61 -6.29
C GLY A 44 -2.95 36.60 -5.15
N HIS A 45 -2.95 35.55 -4.31
CA HIS A 45 -1.91 35.37 -3.30
C HIS A 45 -0.59 35.02 -4.00
N GLN A 46 0.45 35.83 -3.80
CA GLN A 46 1.82 35.48 -4.20
C GLN A 46 2.18 34.20 -3.46
N ILE A 47 2.29 33.08 -4.17
CA ILE A 47 2.72 31.83 -3.58
C ILE A 47 4.16 32.03 -3.10
N THR A 48 4.32 32.28 -1.80
CA THR A 48 5.62 32.36 -1.18
C THR A 48 6.29 30.99 -1.32
N PRO A 49 7.58 30.94 -1.73
CA PRO A 49 8.31 29.68 -1.95
C PRO A 49 8.23 28.68 -0.78
N GLU A 50 8.02 29.17 0.44
CA GLU A 50 7.85 28.37 1.65
C GLU A 50 6.63 27.44 1.65
N LEU A 51 5.50 27.84 1.03
CA LEU A 51 4.31 26.99 0.95
C LEU A 51 4.47 25.88 -0.10
N LEU A 52 5.14 26.18 -1.21
CA LEU A 52 5.55 25.20 -2.23
C LEU A 52 6.51 24.15 -1.63
N ALA A 53 7.48 24.60 -0.82
CA ALA A 53 8.40 23.71 -0.12
C ALA A 53 7.68 22.78 0.88
N LYS A 54 6.67 23.28 1.61
CA LYS A 54 5.85 22.47 2.53
C LYS A 54 4.91 21.49 1.84
N LEU A 55 4.44 21.81 0.63
CA LEU A 55 3.64 20.90 -0.19
C LEU A 55 4.49 19.75 -0.76
N GLY A 56 5.71 20.06 -1.22
CA GLY A 56 6.68 19.07 -1.68
C GLY A 56 7.20 18.14 -0.58
N SER A 57 7.17 18.58 0.68
CA SER A 57 7.71 17.84 1.84
C SER A 57 6.72 16.89 2.52
N THR A 58 5.49 16.73 1.98
CA THR A 58 4.35 16.09 2.66
C THR A 58 4.62 14.66 3.17
N HIS A 59 5.65 13.97 2.71
CA HIS A 59 6.27 12.87 3.47
C HIS A 59 7.63 12.58 2.84
N SER A 60 8.68 12.39 3.65
CA SER A 60 9.93 11.86 3.10
C SER A 60 9.62 10.55 2.40
N PRO A 61 9.93 10.41 1.10
CA PRO A 61 9.52 9.22 0.37
C PRO A 61 10.15 7.95 0.99
N LYS A 62 11.26 8.13 1.74
CA LYS A 62 11.89 7.15 2.62
C LYS A 62 10.94 6.53 3.64
N VAL A 63 10.23 7.36 4.42
CA VAL A 63 9.33 6.88 5.48
C VAL A 63 8.11 6.18 4.87
N LYS A 64 7.64 6.66 3.71
CA LYS A 64 6.54 6.04 2.99
C LYS A 64 6.92 4.65 2.46
N ASP A 65 8.10 4.51 1.89
CA ASP A 65 8.58 3.24 1.34
C ASP A 65 8.91 2.23 2.44
N LEU A 66 9.47 2.69 3.57
CA LEU A 66 9.65 1.88 4.77
C LEU A 66 8.32 1.33 5.30
N ARG A 67 7.33 2.22 5.50
CA ARG A 67 6.02 1.81 6.02
C ARG A 67 5.34 0.80 5.09
N ARG A 68 5.38 1.05 3.78
CA ARG A 68 4.82 0.14 2.77
C ARG A 68 5.53 -1.20 2.76
N GLY A 69 6.87 -1.19 2.80
CA GLY A 69 7.67 -2.41 2.83
C GLY A 69 7.38 -3.26 4.05
N ILE A 70 7.34 -2.67 5.25
CA ILE A 70 7.02 -3.38 6.49
C ILE A 70 5.63 -4.01 6.41
N VAL A 71 4.60 -3.23 6.04
CA VAL A 71 3.21 -3.74 6.01
C VAL A 71 3.06 -4.91 5.03
N ILE A 72 3.62 -4.78 3.82
CA ILE A 72 3.51 -5.81 2.79
C ILE A 72 4.35 -7.06 3.18
N PHE A 73 5.54 -6.86 3.75
CA PHE A 73 6.38 -7.95 4.24
C PHE A 73 5.71 -8.73 5.37
N SER A 74 5.12 -8.03 6.34
CA SER A 74 4.37 -8.62 7.44
C SER A 74 3.16 -9.42 6.96
N LEU A 75 2.48 -8.99 5.89
CA LEU A 75 1.37 -9.74 5.32
C LEU A 75 1.82 -11.08 4.73
N GLY A 76 2.97 -11.11 4.06
CA GLY A 76 3.57 -12.34 3.57
C GLY A 76 3.99 -13.28 4.71
N LEU A 77 4.63 -12.74 5.76
CA LEU A 77 4.95 -13.50 6.97
C LEU A 77 3.71 -14.07 7.66
N ALA A 78 2.63 -13.30 7.73
CA ALA A 78 1.37 -13.76 8.30
C ALA A 78 0.78 -14.94 7.50
N ALA A 79 0.84 -14.89 6.16
CA ALA A 79 0.42 -15.99 5.31
C ALA A 79 1.32 -17.24 5.48
N MET A 80 2.64 -17.06 5.58
CA MET A 80 3.57 -18.16 5.93
C MET A 80 3.20 -18.83 7.25
N ALA A 81 3.00 -18.02 8.29
CA ALA A 81 2.63 -18.51 9.62
C ALA A 81 1.25 -19.19 9.61
N ALA A 82 0.29 -18.64 8.87
CA ALA A 82 -1.04 -19.23 8.72
C ALA A 82 -0.96 -20.63 8.10
N GLY A 83 -0.13 -20.83 7.08
CA GLY A 83 0.09 -22.15 6.48
C GLY A 83 0.59 -23.20 7.48
N LEU A 84 1.41 -22.81 8.47
CA LEU A 84 1.93 -23.74 9.49
C LEU A 84 0.85 -24.23 10.47
N ILE A 85 -0.28 -23.54 10.56
CA ILE A 85 -1.38 -23.85 11.49
C ILE A 85 -2.43 -24.75 10.81
N VAL A 86 -2.40 -24.85 9.48
CA VAL A 86 -3.39 -25.59 8.69
C VAL A 86 -3.02 -27.07 8.62
N ASN A 87 -3.95 -27.95 9.03
CA ASN A 87 -3.82 -29.42 9.00
C ASN A 87 -4.27 -30.03 7.66
N ASP A 88 -4.04 -29.32 6.55
CA ASP A 88 -4.33 -29.78 5.20
C ASP A 88 -3.15 -29.43 4.29
N PRO A 89 -2.40 -30.43 3.79
CA PRO A 89 -1.21 -30.20 2.97
C PRO A 89 -1.46 -29.33 1.73
N ASP A 90 -2.59 -29.54 1.04
CA ASP A 90 -2.89 -28.83 -0.20
C ASP A 90 -3.23 -27.36 0.09
N ALA A 91 -4.00 -27.12 1.15
CA ALA A 91 -4.33 -25.78 1.62
C ALA A 91 -3.08 -25.04 2.15
N THR A 92 -2.20 -25.73 2.86
CA THR A 92 -0.94 -25.18 3.37
C THR A 92 -0.04 -24.70 2.23
N VAL A 93 0.15 -25.52 1.20
CA VAL A 93 0.93 -25.15 0.01
C VAL A 93 0.30 -23.95 -0.70
N GLY A 94 -1.02 -23.92 -0.87
CA GLY A 94 -1.72 -22.80 -1.52
C GLY A 94 -1.57 -21.48 -0.76
N ILE A 95 -1.79 -21.48 0.55
CA ILE A 95 -1.67 -20.29 1.41
C ILE A 95 -0.23 -19.78 1.43
N MET A 96 0.74 -20.70 1.52
CA MET A 96 2.14 -20.32 1.49
C MET A 96 2.54 -19.75 0.12
N MET A 97 2.17 -20.39 -1.00
CA MET A 97 2.48 -19.86 -2.33
C MET A 97 1.95 -18.43 -2.52
N ILE A 98 0.74 -18.13 -2.06
CA ILE A 98 0.17 -16.77 -2.10
C ILE A 98 0.96 -15.82 -1.19
N GLY A 99 1.38 -16.27 -0.01
CA GLY A 99 2.15 -15.49 0.95
C GLY A 99 3.56 -15.11 0.48
N VAL A 100 4.17 -15.91 -0.39
CA VAL A 100 5.52 -15.64 -0.93
C VAL A 100 5.57 -14.32 -1.71
N PHE A 101 4.53 -13.99 -2.48
CA PHE A 101 4.46 -12.75 -3.25
C PHE A 101 4.60 -11.48 -2.39
N PRO A 102 3.71 -11.21 -1.41
CA PRO A 102 3.86 -10.05 -0.55
C PRO A 102 5.15 -10.10 0.27
N LEU A 103 5.66 -11.28 0.63
CA LEU A 103 6.94 -11.38 1.34
C LEU A 103 8.10 -10.81 0.49
N PHE A 104 8.20 -11.19 -0.79
CA PHE A 104 9.23 -10.64 -1.67
C PHE A 104 8.97 -9.18 -2.07
N ILE A 105 7.72 -8.77 -2.28
CA ILE A 105 7.39 -7.36 -2.57
C ILE A 105 7.78 -6.46 -1.40
N GLY A 106 7.43 -6.87 -0.18
CA GLY A 106 7.79 -6.15 1.04
C GLY A 106 9.30 -6.08 1.24
N ALA A 107 10.00 -7.20 1.02
CA ALA A 107 11.47 -7.24 1.04
C ALA A 107 12.09 -6.29 0.00
N GLY A 108 11.50 -6.19 -1.21
CA GLY A 108 11.92 -5.25 -2.25
C GLY A 108 11.79 -3.79 -1.80
N PHE A 109 10.66 -3.39 -1.20
CA PHE A 109 10.49 -2.04 -0.65
C PHE A 109 11.47 -1.75 0.49
N LEU A 110 11.75 -2.72 1.36
CA LEU A 110 12.75 -2.58 2.43
C LEU A 110 14.17 -2.47 1.87
N LEU A 111 14.47 -3.20 0.79
CA LEU A 111 15.75 -3.13 0.09
C LEU A 111 15.92 -1.76 -0.58
N VAL A 112 14.90 -1.27 -1.28
CA VAL A 112 14.89 0.08 -1.85
C VAL A 112 15.04 1.11 -0.73
N TRP A 113 14.33 1.00 0.38
CA TRP A 113 14.49 1.90 1.52
C TRP A 113 15.94 1.94 2.06
N LYS A 114 16.60 0.77 2.15
CA LYS A 114 17.97 0.66 2.64
C LYS A 114 19.00 1.18 1.63
N LEU A 115 18.80 0.93 0.35
CA LEU A 115 19.71 1.33 -0.74
C LEU A 115 19.53 2.78 -1.17
N ASN A 116 18.31 3.31 -1.06
CA ASN A 116 18.03 4.68 -1.41
C ASN A 116 18.65 5.57 -0.33
N ARG A 117 19.90 6.00 -0.60
CA ARG A 117 20.49 7.15 0.05
C ARG A 117 19.66 8.34 -0.39
N TYR A 118 18.57 8.60 0.34
CA TYR A 118 18.00 9.94 0.37
C TYR A 118 19.18 10.83 0.76
N ASN A 119 19.72 11.55 -0.21
CA ASN A 119 20.70 12.59 0.04
C ASN A 119 19.98 13.61 0.91
N ASP A 120 20.18 13.47 2.21
CA ASP A 120 20.04 14.56 3.17
C ASP A 120 21.19 15.55 2.93
#